data_AF-A0A3L6NIB2-F1
#
_entry.id   AF-A0A3L6NIB2-F1
#
_cell.length_a   1.000
_cell.length_b   1.000
_cell.length_c   1.000
_cell.angle_alpha   90.00
_cell.angle_beta   90.00
_cell.angle_gamma   90.00
#
_symmetry.space_group_name_H-M   'P 1'
#
loop_
_entity.id
_entity.type
_entity.pdbx_description
1 polymer ?
#
loop_
_entity_poly.entity_id
_entity_poly.type
_entity_poly.pdbx_seq_one_letter_code
_entity_poly.pdbx_strand_id
1 'polypeptide(L)'
;METFQFNSSSTLRLFAELFYTHFENYSGFMPRVDAKILVFESASFPGAPVLNRWNRTDQAHGDYTNAHDHVEDWVDAVLNVSTDMGIELHFCRPWRNFGYLSGVTAPLRDAGYDLSVTWHEINCLQVPDQFSSFLMAMAARSITREQLDDTNLQF
;
A
#
# COMPACT_ATOMS: atom_id res chain seq x y z
N MET A 1 -14.81 -9.80 11.43
CA MET A 1 -14.45 -8.65 10.60
C MET A 1 -14.15 -9.22 9.23
N GLU A 2 -14.84 -8.74 8.18
CA GLU A 2 -14.64 -9.24 6.82
C GLU A 2 -13.57 -8.39 6.12
N THR A 3 -12.62 -9.06 5.48
CA THR A 3 -11.55 -8.40 4.72
C THR A 3 -11.76 -8.65 3.24
N PHE A 4 -11.91 -7.58 2.48
CA PHE A 4 -12.04 -7.62 1.02
C PHE A 4 -10.68 -7.38 0.37
N GLN A 5 -10.30 -8.25 -0.56
CA GLN A 5 -9.03 -8.11 -1.27
C GLN A 5 -9.23 -7.45 -2.63
N PHE A 6 -8.41 -6.43 -2.91
CA PHE A 6 -8.44 -5.68 -4.16
C PHE A 6 -7.09 -5.78 -4.86
N ASN A 7 -7.12 -6.28 -6.10
CA ASN A 7 -5.93 -6.31 -6.95
C ASN A 7 -5.85 -5.10 -7.88
N SER A 8 -6.92 -4.31 -8.06
CA SER A 8 -6.91 -3.07 -8.85
C SER A 8 -7.68 -1.93 -8.16
N SER A 9 -7.22 -0.69 -8.37
CA SER A 9 -7.87 0.52 -7.89
C SER A 9 -9.30 0.66 -8.45
N SER A 10 -9.52 0.24 -9.70
CA SER A 10 -10.84 0.23 -10.33
C SER A 10 -11.84 -0.66 -9.57
N THR A 11 -11.42 -1.85 -9.13
CA THR A 11 -12.30 -2.73 -8.32
C THR A 11 -12.60 -2.16 -6.94
N LEU A 12 -11.64 -1.44 -6.33
CA LEU A 12 -11.86 -0.76 -5.06
C LEU A 12 -12.85 0.40 -5.21
N ARG A 13 -12.75 1.21 -6.27
CA ARG A 13 -13.70 2.29 -6.57
C ARG A 13 -15.11 1.76 -6.81
N LEU A 14 -15.26 0.69 -7.59
CA LEU A 14 -16.57 0.04 -7.79
C LEU A 14 -17.14 -0.48 -6.47
N PHE A 15 -16.30 -1.09 -5.62
CA PHE A 15 -16.72 -1.50 -4.29
C PHE A 15 -17.19 -0.32 -3.45
N ALA A 16 -16.43 0.77 -3.41
CA ALA A 16 -16.81 1.99 -2.71
C ALA A 16 -18.19 2.51 -3.15
N GLU A 17 -18.38 2.68 -4.45
CA GLU A 17 -19.65 3.16 -5.01
C GLU A 17 -20.84 2.29 -4.61
N LEU A 18 -20.68 0.96 -4.72
CA LEU A 18 -21.72 0.00 -4.33
C LEU A 18 -21.96 0.02 -2.82
N PHE A 19 -20.89 0.11 -2.04
CA PHE A 19 -20.94 0.11 -0.58
C PHE A 19 -21.67 1.35 -0.05
N TYR A 20 -21.30 2.55 -0.51
CA TYR A 20 -22.02 3.78 -0.22
C TYR A 20 -23.48 3.69 -0.66
N THR A 21 -23.71 3.31 -1.92
CA THR A 21 -25.07 3.26 -2.48
C THR A 21 -25.99 2.34 -1.68
N HIS A 22 -25.47 1.22 -1.18
CA HIS A 22 -26.26 0.24 -0.44
C HIS A 22 -26.43 0.59 1.04
N PHE A 23 -25.39 1.02 1.73
CA PHE A 23 -25.46 1.21 3.18
C PHE A 23 -25.90 2.59 3.60
N GLU A 24 -25.44 3.64 2.92
CA GLU A 24 -25.81 5.03 3.21
C GLU A 24 -27.29 5.26 2.88
N ASN A 25 -27.75 4.83 1.70
CA ASN A 25 -29.12 5.11 1.27
C ASN A 25 -30.19 4.25 1.97
N TYR A 26 -29.85 3.03 2.43
CA TYR A 26 -30.86 2.10 2.95
C TYR A 26 -30.85 1.96 4.47
N SER A 27 -29.69 2.03 5.12
CA SER A 27 -29.56 1.73 6.55
C SER A 27 -29.11 2.90 7.41
N GLY A 28 -28.50 3.93 6.79
CA GLY A 28 -27.86 5.04 7.51
C GLY A 28 -26.67 4.59 8.39
N PHE A 29 -26.27 3.32 8.30
CA PHE A 29 -25.20 2.70 9.06
C PHE A 29 -24.14 2.19 8.08
N MET A 30 -22.92 2.65 8.22
CA MET A 30 -21.80 2.15 7.44
C MET A 30 -21.09 1.05 8.25
N PRO A 31 -21.09 -0.22 7.80
CA PRO A 31 -20.37 -1.26 8.53
C PRO A 31 -18.86 -1.04 8.41
N ARG A 32 -18.12 -1.33 9.49
CA ARG A 32 -16.66 -1.41 9.43
C ARG A 32 -16.25 -2.62 8.60
N VAL A 33 -15.43 -2.37 7.59
CA VAL A 33 -14.86 -3.38 6.68
C VAL A 33 -13.36 -3.15 6.54
N ASP A 34 -12.61 -4.21 6.29
CA ASP A 34 -11.18 -4.10 6.01
C ASP A 34 -10.90 -4.31 4.52
N ALA A 35 -9.95 -3.57 3.98
CA ALA A 35 -9.47 -3.71 2.61
C ALA A 35 -8.01 -4.14 2.60
N LYS A 36 -7.73 -5.24 1.89
CA LYS A 36 -6.37 -5.65 1.55
C LYS A 36 -6.06 -5.27 0.11
N ILE A 37 -5.12 -4.36 -0.06
CA ILE A 37 -4.73 -3.83 -1.37
C ILE A 37 -3.43 -4.48 -1.81
N LEU A 38 -3.44 -5.14 -2.96
CA LEU A 38 -2.26 -5.77 -3.53
C LEU A 38 -1.46 -4.75 -4.35
N VAL A 39 -0.55 -4.04 -3.69
CA VAL A 39 0.31 -3.02 -4.29
C VAL A 39 1.37 -3.69 -5.16
N PHE A 40 1.51 -3.25 -6.41
CA PHE A 40 2.43 -3.83 -7.41
C PHE A 40 2.16 -5.30 -7.73
N GLU A 41 0.91 -5.75 -7.66
CA GLU A 41 0.52 -7.04 -8.21
C GLU A 41 0.70 -7.04 -9.74
N SER A 42 1.25 -8.10 -10.33
CA SER A 42 1.60 -8.10 -11.76
C SER A 42 0.36 -8.04 -12.67
N ALA A 43 -0.79 -8.51 -12.18
CA ALA A 43 -2.05 -8.41 -12.90
C ALA A 43 -2.56 -6.96 -13.03
N SER A 44 -2.23 -6.07 -12.09
CA SER A 44 -2.67 -4.66 -12.10
C SER A 44 -1.58 -3.66 -12.40
N PHE A 45 -0.31 -4.07 -12.25
CA PHE A 45 0.85 -3.28 -12.58
C PHE A 45 1.84 -4.13 -13.39
N PRO A 46 1.74 -4.11 -14.74
CA PRO A 46 2.64 -4.89 -15.60
C PRO A 46 4.13 -4.60 -15.41
N GLY A 47 4.49 -3.40 -14.90
CA GLY A 47 5.86 -3.02 -14.53
C GLY A 47 6.40 -3.70 -13.26
N ALA A 48 5.57 -4.42 -12.50
CA ALA A 48 5.92 -5.03 -11.21
C ALA A 48 7.21 -5.87 -11.21
N PRO A 49 7.49 -6.73 -12.21
CA PRO A 49 8.71 -7.55 -12.21
C PRO A 49 10.01 -6.73 -12.19
N VAL A 50 9.97 -5.49 -12.65
CA VAL A 50 11.13 -4.62 -12.73
C VAL A 50 11.53 -4.05 -11.36
N LEU A 51 10.56 -3.93 -10.44
CA LEU A 51 10.77 -3.47 -9.06
C LEU A 51 11.56 -4.47 -8.20
N ASN A 52 11.60 -5.74 -8.58
CA ASN A 52 12.40 -6.76 -7.88
C ASN A 52 13.92 -6.53 -8.01
N ARG A 53 14.37 -5.72 -8.98
CA ARG A 53 15.80 -5.57 -9.24
C ARG A 53 16.47 -4.77 -8.14
N TRP A 54 17.35 -5.42 -7.38
CA TRP A 54 18.26 -4.75 -6.44
C TRP A 54 19.46 -4.14 -7.18
N ASN A 55 19.22 -3.05 -7.90
CA ASN A 55 20.26 -2.25 -8.55
C ASN A 55 20.46 -0.92 -7.80
N ARG A 56 21.70 -0.41 -7.83
CA ARG A 56 21.97 1.00 -7.54
C ARG A 56 21.72 1.79 -8.82
N THR A 57 20.76 2.70 -8.76
CA THR A 57 20.45 3.64 -9.84
C THR A 57 20.70 5.07 -9.34
N ASP A 58 20.99 5.96 -10.26
CA ASP A 58 20.98 7.42 -10.04
C ASP A 58 19.56 7.98 -9.90
N GLN A 59 18.55 7.25 -10.40
CA GLN A 59 17.12 7.55 -10.28
C GLN A 59 16.50 6.95 -9.01
N ALA A 60 15.37 7.51 -8.56
CA ALA A 60 14.63 6.94 -7.45
C ALA A 60 13.96 5.63 -7.86
N HIS A 61 13.77 4.72 -6.89
CA HIS A 61 13.22 3.40 -7.19
C HIS A 61 11.78 3.50 -7.70
N GLY A 62 11.53 2.95 -8.89
CA GLY A 62 10.19 2.91 -9.49
C GLY A 62 9.90 4.01 -10.52
N ASP A 63 10.79 5.02 -10.65
CA ASP A 63 10.61 6.17 -11.55
C ASP A 63 10.32 5.75 -12.99
N TYR A 64 11.14 4.87 -13.55
CA TYR A 64 11.03 4.41 -14.95
C TYR A 64 9.93 3.37 -15.18
N THR A 65 9.11 3.08 -14.16
CA THR A 65 8.05 2.06 -14.22
C THR A 65 6.65 2.61 -13.98
N ASN A 66 6.50 3.93 -13.75
CA ASN A 66 5.23 4.56 -13.31
C ASN A 66 4.67 3.99 -12.00
N ALA A 67 5.56 3.46 -11.15
CA ALA A 67 5.13 2.88 -9.89
C ALA A 67 4.68 3.95 -8.88
N HIS A 68 5.16 5.18 -9.04
CA HIS A 68 4.67 6.38 -8.36
C HIS A 68 3.17 6.60 -8.64
N ASP A 69 2.82 6.76 -9.91
CA ASP A 69 1.44 6.92 -10.38
C ASP A 69 0.53 5.78 -9.91
N HIS A 70 1.06 4.54 -9.87
CA HIS A 70 0.31 3.39 -9.38
C HIS A 70 -0.04 3.49 -7.89
N VAL A 71 0.88 3.99 -7.06
CA VAL A 71 0.60 4.21 -5.62
C VAL A 71 -0.35 5.39 -5.43
N GLU A 72 -0.19 6.47 -6.19
CA GLU A 72 -1.13 7.61 -6.19
C GLU A 72 -2.55 7.16 -6.51
N ASP A 73 -2.72 6.35 -7.56
CA ASP A 73 -4.01 5.82 -7.99
C ASP A 73 -4.67 4.94 -6.92
N TRP A 74 -3.89 4.16 -6.16
CA TRP A 74 -4.39 3.42 -5.00
C TRP A 74 -4.83 4.32 -3.86
N VAL A 75 -4.03 5.34 -3.51
CA VAL A 75 -4.37 6.29 -2.45
C VAL A 75 -5.65 7.03 -2.79
N ASP A 76 -5.78 7.54 -4.01
CA ASP A 76 -7.00 8.18 -4.49
C ASP A 76 -8.20 7.23 -4.43
N ALA A 77 -8.04 5.99 -4.86
CA ALA A 77 -9.11 4.99 -4.77
C ALA A 77 -9.56 4.74 -3.32
N VAL A 78 -8.63 4.67 -2.35
CA VAL A 78 -8.95 4.45 -0.93
C VAL A 78 -9.71 5.63 -0.32
N LEU A 79 -9.27 6.86 -0.60
CA LEU A 79 -9.91 8.08 -0.08
C LEU A 79 -11.38 8.21 -0.49
N ASN A 80 -11.77 7.52 -1.57
CA ASN A 80 -13.13 7.49 -2.08
C ASN A 80 -14.03 6.40 -1.46
N VAL A 81 -13.60 5.62 -0.45
CA VAL A 81 -14.36 4.44 0.05
C VAL A 81 -15.15 4.65 1.35
N SER A 82 -14.52 5.14 2.42
CA SER A 82 -15.11 5.42 3.76
C SER A 82 -13.96 5.50 4.76
N THR A 83 -14.02 6.41 5.74
CA THR A 83 -12.96 6.59 6.75
C THR A 83 -12.99 5.56 7.89
N ASP A 84 -14.06 4.77 8.05
CA ASP A 84 -14.17 3.71 9.08
C ASP A 84 -13.69 2.35 8.55
N MET A 85 -12.62 2.35 7.75
CA MET A 85 -12.02 1.13 7.16
C MET A 85 -10.60 0.89 7.65
N GLY A 86 -10.29 -0.39 7.93
CA GLY A 86 -8.91 -0.86 8.04
C GLY A 86 -8.32 -1.06 6.64
N ILE A 87 -7.13 -0.50 6.38
CA ILE A 87 -6.45 -0.61 5.10
C ILE A 87 -5.12 -1.34 5.30
N GLU A 88 -5.03 -2.55 4.77
CA GLU A 88 -3.78 -3.29 4.64
C GLU A 88 -3.19 -3.04 3.25
N LEU A 89 -2.06 -2.33 3.19
CA LEU A 89 -1.26 -2.21 1.98
C LEU A 89 -0.30 -3.41 1.91
N HIS A 90 -0.65 -4.40 1.10
CA HIS A 90 0.16 -5.60 0.85
C HIS A 90 1.09 -5.38 -0.34
N PHE A 91 2.37 -5.19 -0.08
CA PHE A 91 3.38 -4.99 -1.12
C PHE A 91 3.77 -6.32 -1.77
N CYS A 92 3.32 -6.53 -3.01
CA CYS A 92 3.72 -7.67 -3.82
C CYS A 92 5.16 -7.55 -4.32
N ARG A 93 5.76 -6.35 -4.28
CA ARG A 93 7.13 -6.06 -4.73
C ARG A 93 7.81 -5.07 -3.77
N PRO A 94 9.13 -5.12 -3.59
CA PRO A 94 9.83 -4.19 -2.70
C PRO A 94 9.70 -2.75 -3.21
N TRP A 95 9.67 -1.80 -2.27
CA TRP A 95 9.69 -0.36 -2.55
C TRP A 95 10.78 0.32 -1.74
N ARG A 96 11.46 1.32 -2.32
CA ARG A 96 12.66 1.94 -1.72
C ARG A 96 12.63 3.46 -1.69
N ASN A 97 11.63 4.10 -2.32
CA ASN A 97 11.47 5.54 -2.27
C ASN A 97 10.57 5.93 -1.08
N PHE A 98 11.13 5.87 0.12
CA PHE A 98 10.40 6.06 1.38
C PHE A 98 9.85 7.47 1.57
N GLY A 99 10.57 8.49 1.08
CA GLY A 99 10.15 9.89 1.17
C GLY A 99 8.90 10.14 0.32
N TYR A 100 8.91 9.65 -0.93
CA TYR A 100 7.73 9.70 -1.79
C TYR A 100 6.57 8.92 -1.19
N LEU A 101 6.81 7.68 -0.73
CA LEU A 101 5.79 6.84 -0.11
C LEU A 101 5.14 7.52 1.10
N SER A 102 5.92 8.24 1.92
CA SER A 102 5.38 8.97 3.06
C SER A 102 4.55 10.19 2.67
N GLY A 103 4.94 10.88 1.60
CA GLY A 103 4.19 12.00 1.05
C GLY A 103 2.86 11.56 0.46
N VAL A 104 2.88 10.57 -0.44
CA VAL A 104 1.68 10.12 -1.14
C VAL A 104 0.65 9.47 -0.21
N THR A 105 1.08 8.80 0.87
CA THR A 105 0.16 8.18 1.84
C THR A 105 -0.26 9.11 2.98
N ALA A 106 0.21 10.35 3.02
CA ALA A 106 -0.19 11.31 4.04
C ALA A 106 -1.71 11.52 4.12
N PRO A 107 -2.44 11.69 3.01
CA PRO A 107 -3.89 11.85 3.05
C PRO A 107 -4.63 10.71 3.74
N LEU A 108 -4.16 9.46 3.62
CA LEU A 108 -4.77 8.32 4.30
C LEU A 108 -4.65 8.42 5.82
N ARG A 109 -3.49 8.86 6.31
CA ARG A 109 -3.30 9.09 7.76
C ARG A 109 -4.12 10.28 8.25
N ASP A 110 -4.11 11.37 7.48
CA ASP A 110 -4.80 12.61 7.84
C ASP A 110 -6.32 12.42 7.89
N ALA A 111 -6.85 11.50 7.07
CA ALA A 111 -8.25 11.08 7.09
C ALA A 111 -8.60 10.09 8.22
N GLY A 112 -7.61 9.58 8.96
CA GLY A 112 -7.81 8.73 10.13
C GLY A 112 -7.99 7.24 9.86
N TYR A 113 -7.59 6.75 8.67
CA TYR A 113 -7.65 5.31 8.36
C TYR A 113 -6.75 4.49 9.29
N ASP A 114 -7.20 3.27 9.62
CA ASP A 114 -6.41 2.28 10.35
C ASP A 114 -5.49 1.54 9.36
N LEU A 115 -4.23 1.97 9.27
CA LEU A 115 -3.27 1.53 8.25
C LEU A 115 -2.36 0.41 8.77
N SER A 116 -2.20 -0.63 7.96
CA SER A 116 -1.19 -1.68 8.16
C SER A 116 -0.45 -2.00 6.85
N VAL A 117 0.74 -2.58 6.98
CA VAL A 117 1.61 -2.92 5.84
C VAL A 117 2.09 -4.34 5.97
N THR A 118 1.93 -5.11 4.89
CA THR A 118 2.42 -6.49 4.79
C THR A 118 3.15 -6.71 3.47
N TRP A 119 3.82 -7.85 3.33
CA TRP A 119 4.74 -8.10 2.22
C TRP A 119 4.53 -9.48 1.62
N HIS A 120 4.73 -9.61 0.32
CA HIS A 120 4.84 -10.90 -0.34
C HIS A 120 6.26 -11.44 -0.20
N GLU A 121 6.47 -12.30 0.80
CA GLU A 121 7.78 -12.78 1.25
C GLU A 121 8.71 -13.24 0.11
N ILE A 122 8.18 -14.00 -0.86
CA ILE A 122 8.98 -14.54 -1.98
C ILE A 122 9.64 -13.43 -2.80
N ASN A 123 8.94 -12.31 -3.03
CA ASN A 123 9.50 -11.21 -3.82
C ASN A 123 10.49 -10.38 -3.01
N CYS A 124 10.37 -10.41 -1.68
CA CYS A 124 11.33 -9.76 -0.79
C CYS A 124 12.68 -10.49 -0.72
N LEU A 125 12.75 -11.77 -1.10
CA LEU A 125 14.03 -12.50 -1.23
C LEU A 125 14.98 -11.90 -2.28
N GLN A 126 14.49 -10.97 -3.11
CA GLN A 126 15.32 -10.24 -4.08
C GLN A 126 16.10 -9.10 -3.44
N VAL A 127 15.75 -8.70 -2.22
CA VAL A 127 16.48 -7.74 -1.39
C VAL A 127 17.56 -8.50 -0.62
N PRO A 128 18.83 -8.08 -0.62
CA PRO A 128 19.85 -8.72 0.20
C PRO A 128 19.44 -8.73 1.67
N ASP A 129 19.63 -9.87 2.36
CA ASP A 129 19.12 -10.10 3.71
C ASP A 129 19.50 -9.01 4.72
N GLN A 130 20.71 -8.46 4.62
CA GLN A 130 21.18 -7.36 5.48
C GLN A 130 20.37 -6.05 5.34
N PHE A 131 19.52 -5.91 4.33
CA PHE A 131 18.70 -4.72 4.09
C PHE A 131 17.19 -5.01 4.16
N SER A 132 16.77 -6.27 4.21
CA SER A 132 15.35 -6.65 4.06
C SER A 132 14.50 -6.12 5.21
N SER A 133 14.92 -6.37 6.46
CA SER A 133 14.22 -5.88 7.67
C SER A 133 14.13 -4.36 7.70
N PHE A 134 15.24 -3.67 7.43
CA PHE A 134 15.26 -2.21 7.38
C PHE A 134 14.32 -1.66 6.30
N LEU A 135 14.34 -2.23 5.09
CA LEU A 135 13.48 -1.78 3.99
C LEU A 135 12.01 -1.93 4.34
N MET A 136 11.61 -3.11 4.85
CA MET A 136 10.23 -3.39 5.24
C MET A 136 9.76 -2.42 6.33
N ALA A 137 10.59 -2.22 7.35
CA ALA A 137 10.28 -1.33 8.46
C ALA A 137 10.20 0.14 8.03
N MET A 138 11.10 0.60 7.15
CA MET A 138 11.06 1.96 6.62
C MET A 138 9.83 2.22 5.75
N ALA A 139 9.44 1.27 4.91
CA ALA A 139 8.22 1.39 4.12
C ALA A 139 6.96 1.36 5.01
N ALA A 140 6.90 0.47 6.00
CA ALA A 140 5.82 0.45 6.99
C ALA A 140 5.72 1.81 7.71
N ARG A 141 6.82 2.29 8.29
CA ARG A 141 6.89 3.61 8.94
C ARG A 141 6.51 4.77 8.02
N SER A 142 6.92 4.74 6.75
CA SER A 142 6.54 5.78 5.79
C SER A 142 5.03 5.90 5.64
N ILE A 143 4.32 4.77 5.72
CA ILE A 143 2.86 4.67 5.55
C ILE A 143 2.13 4.92 6.86
N THR A 144 2.51 4.25 7.94
CA THR A 144 1.76 4.20 9.21
C THR A 144 2.24 5.24 10.23
N ARG A 145 3.45 5.80 10.06
CA ARG A 145 4.17 6.62 11.06
C ARG A 145 4.54 5.89 12.35
N GLU A 146 4.41 4.56 12.38
CA GLU A 146 4.86 3.75 13.51
C GLU A 146 6.37 3.92 13.78
N GLN A 147 6.75 3.75 15.04
CA GLN A 147 8.16 3.83 15.43
C GLN A 147 8.92 2.61 14.93
N LEU A 148 10.16 2.81 14.49
CA LEU A 148 11.08 1.70 14.24
C LEU A 148 11.50 1.13 15.59
N ASP A 149 11.52 -0.19 15.71
CA ASP A 149 12.20 -0.88 16.79
C ASP A 149 13.73 -0.99 16.55
N ASP A 150 14.47 -1.32 17.61
CA ASP A 150 15.93 -1.48 17.57
C ASP A 150 16.38 -2.66 16.68
N THR A 151 15.52 -3.65 16.45
CA THR A 151 15.81 -4.78 15.55
C THR A 151 15.84 -4.37 14.09
N ASN A 152 15.10 -3.33 13.71
CA ASN A 152 15.03 -2.80 12.34
C ASN A 152 16.22 -1.90 11.96
N LEU A 153 17.09 -1.56 12.92
CA LEU A 153 18.22 -0.63 12.73
C LEU A 153 19.60 -1.29 12.78
N GLN A 154 19.66 -2.62 12.85
CA GLN A 154 20.92 -3.37 12.86
C GLN A 154 21.41 -3.57 11.42
N PHE A 155 22.63 -3.11 11.13
CA PHE A 155 23.29 -3.21 9.82
C PHE A 155 24.68 -3.85 9.94
#